data_AF-A0A3N5UGV2-F1
#
_entry.id   AF-A0A3N5UGV2-F1
#
_cell.length_a   1.000
_cell.length_b   1.000
_cell.length_c   1.000
_cell.angle_alpha   90.00
_cell.angle_beta   90.00
_cell.angle_gamma   90.00
#
_symmetry.space_group_name_H-M   'P 1'
#
loop_
_entity.id
_entity.type
_entity.pdbx_description
1 polymer ?
#
loop_
_entity_poly.entity_id
_entity_poly.type
_entity_poly.pdbx_seq_one_letter_code
_entity_poly.pdbx_strand_id
1 'polypeptide(L)'
;AFQDQRTITVIIEKVQLHSLAIGVEQFLSQVDEQNPDLSEATGDYVEEVMRINPPVDPLFRVGEIGLGYDKERDLVVLFVKELLTEEDDPETAAVVRFWASRAQARMLARWGVEVVARGRPVCPQCGQPEEPEGHFCPKKNGHKH
;
A
#
# COMPACT_ATOMS: atom_id res chain seq x y z
N ALA A 1 -9.36 25.28 17.33
CA ALA A 1 -7.97 24.82 17.44
C ALA A 1 -7.79 23.68 16.44
N PHE A 2 -7.26 23.98 15.26
CA PHE A 2 -6.82 22.94 14.32
C PHE A 2 -5.59 22.30 14.99
N GLN A 3 -5.70 21.04 15.41
CA GLN A 3 -4.50 20.28 15.76
C GLN A 3 -3.61 20.24 14.52
N ASP A 4 -2.33 20.59 14.70
CA ASP A 4 -1.27 20.35 13.72
C ASP A 4 -1.48 18.99 13.06
N GLN A 5 -1.51 18.96 11.73
CA GLN A 5 -1.60 17.71 10.97
C GLN A 5 -0.38 16.86 11.29
N ARG A 6 -0.53 15.93 12.24
CA ARG A 6 0.52 14.98 12.60
C ARG A 6 0.67 13.99 11.44
N THR A 7 1.77 14.10 10.70
CA THR A 7 2.17 13.09 9.73
C THR A 7 2.50 11.80 10.47
N ILE A 8 1.91 10.69 10.03
CA ILE A 8 2.22 9.34 10.51
C ILE A 8 2.89 8.59 9.36
N THR A 9 4.06 8.03 9.62
CA THR A 9 4.75 7.16 8.66
C THR A 9 4.85 5.74 9.22
N VAL A 10 4.63 4.76 8.37
CA VAL A 10 4.84 3.34 8.65
C VAL A 10 5.59 2.70 7.48
N ILE A 11 6.26 1.57 7.73
CA ILE A 11 6.95 0.81 6.69
C ILE A 11 6.05 -0.35 6.25
N ILE A 12 5.84 -0.49 4.94
CA ILE A 12 5.14 -1.63 4.32
C ILE A 12 6.03 -2.30 3.28
N GLU A 13 5.82 -3.59 3.09
CA GLU A 13 6.48 -4.37 2.03
C GLU A 13 5.84 -4.10 0.66
N LYS A 14 6.62 -4.28 -0.42
CA LYS A 14 6.13 -4.10 -1.80
C LYS A 14 4.88 -4.96 -2.09
N VAL A 15 4.88 -6.20 -1.59
CA VAL A 15 3.76 -7.13 -1.76
C VAL A 15 2.52 -6.64 -1.02
N GLN A 16 2.68 -6.10 0.20
CA GLN A 16 1.57 -5.53 0.96
C GLN A 16 0.94 -4.34 0.23
N LEU A 17 1.75 -3.44 -0.36
CA LEU A 17 1.23 -2.33 -1.17
C LEU A 17 0.44 -2.83 -2.40
N HIS A 18 0.95 -3.85 -3.09
CA HIS A 18 0.28 -4.43 -4.24
C HIS A 18 -1.07 -5.07 -3.87
N SER A 19 -1.10 -5.88 -2.80
CA SER A 19 -2.33 -6.47 -2.27
C SER A 19 -3.31 -5.42 -1.79
N LEU A 20 -2.84 -4.36 -1.13
CA LEU A 20 -3.68 -3.25 -0.69
C LEU A 20 -4.33 -2.54 -1.88
N ALA A 21 -3.58 -2.26 -2.95
CA ALA A 21 -4.12 -1.59 -4.14
C ALA A 21 -5.27 -2.39 -4.77
N ILE A 22 -5.10 -3.71 -4.94
CA ILE A 22 -6.15 -4.60 -5.46
C ILE A 22 -7.33 -4.66 -4.47
N GLY A 23 -7.03 -4.80 -3.18
CA GLY A 23 -8.04 -4.90 -2.12
C GLY A 23 -8.92 -3.66 -2.02
N VAL A 24 -8.35 -2.46 -2.21
CA VAL A 24 -9.12 -1.21 -2.18
C VAL A 24 -10.11 -1.13 -3.34
N GLU A 25 -9.73 -1.50 -4.57
CA GLU A 25 -10.66 -1.46 -5.70
C GLU A 25 -11.81 -2.46 -5.52
N GLN A 26 -11.52 -3.68 -5.06
CA GLN A 26 -12.54 -4.67 -4.72
C GLN A 26 -13.45 -4.19 -3.58
N PHE A 27 -12.87 -3.58 -2.56
CA PHE A 27 -13.59 -3.04 -1.42
C PHE A 27 -14.54 -1.91 -1.81
N LEU A 28 -14.07 -0.95 -2.63
CA LEU A 28 -14.90 0.14 -3.11
C LEU A 28 -16.04 -0.35 -4.01
N SER A 29 -15.80 -1.37 -4.85
CA SER A 29 -16.87 -2.02 -5.63
C SER A 29 -17.97 -2.58 -4.72
N GLN A 30 -17.60 -3.25 -3.62
CA GLN A 30 -18.56 -3.78 -2.66
C GLN A 30 -19.32 -2.66 -1.91
N VAL A 31 -18.64 -1.56 -1.59
CA VAL A 31 -19.27 -0.39 -0.98
C VAL A 31 -20.30 0.22 -1.94
N ASP A 32 -19.95 0.40 -3.21
CA ASP A 32 -20.85 0.96 -4.22
C ASP A 32 -22.06 0.04 -4.46
N GLU A 33 -21.87 -1.28 -4.50
CA GLU A 33 -22.97 -2.27 -4.60
C GLU A 33 -23.96 -2.20 -3.43
N GLN A 34 -23.45 -1.98 -2.20
CA GLN A 34 -24.28 -1.89 -1.00
C GLN A 34 -24.91 -0.50 -0.80
N ASN A 35 -24.48 0.50 -1.57
CA ASN A 35 -24.90 1.89 -1.42
C ASN A 35 -25.10 2.54 -2.81
N PRO A 36 -26.12 2.12 -3.58
CA PRO A 36 -26.31 2.53 -4.98
C PRO A 36 -26.58 4.02 -5.19
N ASP A 37 -26.98 4.74 -4.14
CA ASP A 37 -27.20 6.19 -4.19
C ASP A 37 -25.90 7.00 -4.07
N LEU A 38 -24.77 6.36 -3.74
CA LEU A 38 -23.48 7.04 -3.66
C LEU A 38 -22.92 7.26 -5.06
N SER A 39 -22.38 8.46 -5.29
CA SER A 39 -21.59 8.71 -6.49
C SER A 39 -20.33 7.85 -6.49
N GLU A 40 -19.93 7.36 -7.65
CA GLU A 40 -18.66 6.66 -7.81
C GLU A 40 -17.48 7.56 -7.41
N ALA A 41 -16.51 6.99 -6.69
CA ALA A 41 -15.34 7.71 -6.25
C ALA A 41 -14.35 7.94 -7.39
N THR A 42 -13.91 9.18 -7.64
CA THR A 42 -12.84 9.42 -8.61
C THR A 42 -11.50 8.94 -8.07
N GLY A 43 -10.63 8.43 -8.95
CA GLY A 43 -9.27 8.01 -8.58
C GLY A 43 -8.17 8.85 -9.22
N ASP A 44 -8.49 10.03 -9.75
CA ASP A 44 -7.51 10.90 -10.40
C ASP A 44 -6.62 11.55 -9.34
N TYR A 45 -5.31 11.56 -9.59
CA TYR A 45 -4.33 12.09 -8.66
C TYR A 45 -3.29 12.95 -9.39
N VAL A 46 -2.65 13.84 -8.62
CA VAL A 46 -1.50 14.62 -9.08
C VAL A 46 -0.25 13.95 -8.52
N GLU A 47 0.63 13.45 -9.40
CA GLU A 47 1.80 12.65 -9.01
C GLU A 47 2.69 13.36 -7.97
N GLU A 48 2.92 14.67 -8.13
CA GLU A 48 3.75 15.47 -7.22
C GLU A 48 3.21 15.43 -5.78
N VAL A 49 1.88 15.38 -5.61
CA VAL A 49 1.23 15.33 -4.29
C VAL A 49 1.34 13.93 -3.68
N MET A 50 1.43 12.89 -4.50
CA MET A 50 1.49 11.49 -4.06
C MET A 50 2.89 11.05 -3.61
N ARG A 51 3.93 11.86 -3.89
CA ARG A 51 5.31 11.55 -3.52
C ARG A 51 5.52 11.68 -2.01
N ILE A 52 6.25 10.71 -1.46
CA ILE A 52 6.75 10.79 -0.08
C ILE A 52 7.83 11.87 -0.02
N ASN A 53 7.66 12.83 0.89
CA ASN A 53 8.61 13.92 1.11
C ASN A 53 9.54 13.57 2.29
N PRO A 54 10.83 13.32 2.04
CA PRO A 54 11.81 13.06 3.10
C PRO A 54 12.20 14.34 3.86
N PRO A 55 12.68 14.22 5.11
CA PRO A 55 12.87 12.99 5.88
C PRO A 55 11.55 12.44 6.42
N VAL A 56 11.47 11.12 6.55
CA VAL A 56 10.36 10.45 7.23
C VAL A 56 10.86 9.74 8.48
N ASP A 57 10.01 9.67 9.50
CA ASP A 57 10.28 9.01 10.79
C ASP A 57 9.22 7.91 11.00
N PRO A 58 9.49 6.68 10.54
CA PRO A 58 8.52 5.60 10.60
C PRO A 58 8.28 5.11 12.03
N LEU A 59 7.01 4.97 12.43
CA LEU A 59 6.62 4.47 13.75
C LEU A 59 6.94 2.99 13.93
N PHE A 60 6.59 2.17 12.93
CA PHE A 60 6.80 0.73 12.95
C PHE A 60 6.73 0.13 11.55
N ARG A 61 7.11 -1.14 11.44
CA ARG A 61 6.88 -1.97 10.25
C ARG A 61 5.53 -2.67 10.36
N VAL A 62 4.73 -2.64 9.30
CA VAL A 62 3.37 -3.18 9.29
C VAL A 62 3.40 -4.70 9.08
N GLY A 63 2.70 -5.42 9.95
CA GLY A 63 2.43 -6.85 9.80
C GLY A 63 1.10 -7.13 9.12
N GLU A 64 0.06 -6.38 9.51
CA GLU A 64 -1.30 -6.56 8.99
C GLU A 64 -1.89 -5.25 8.47
N ILE A 65 -2.64 -5.34 7.37
CA ILE A 65 -3.38 -4.23 6.77
C ILE A 65 -4.83 -4.67 6.62
N GLY A 66 -5.77 -3.81 7.02
CA GLY A 66 -7.19 -4.04 6.83
C GLY A 66 -7.95 -2.78 6.40
N LEU A 67 -9.11 -3.01 5.82
CA LEU A 67 -10.02 -1.99 5.33
C LEU A 67 -11.36 -2.10 6.07
N GLY A 68 -11.96 -0.95 6.35
CA GLY A 68 -13.32 -0.83 6.87
C GLY A 68 -14.03 0.37 6.24
N TYR A 69 -15.35 0.41 6.36
CA TYR A 69 -16.17 1.51 5.84
C TYR A 69 -17.13 1.99 6.91
N ASP A 70 -17.08 3.29 7.17
CA ASP A 70 -18.03 4.00 8.03
C ASP A 70 -19.10 4.62 7.13
N LYS A 71 -20.26 3.95 7.11
CA LYS A 71 -21.41 4.37 6.28
C LYS A 71 -22.03 5.69 6.75
N GLU A 72 -21.97 5.99 8.04
CA GLU A 72 -22.55 7.24 8.56
C GLU A 72 -21.76 8.46 8.09
N ARG A 73 -20.44 8.29 7.92
CA ARG A 73 -19.52 9.38 7.56
C ARG A 73 -19.03 9.35 6.11
N ASP A 74 -19.36 8.30 5.35
CA ASP A 74 -18.80 8.01 4.01
C ASP A 74 -17.25 8.02 4.04
N LEU A 75 -16.67 7.26 4.97
CA LEU A 75 -15.21 7.17 5.14
C LEU A 75 -14.72 5.74 5.03
N VAL A 76 -13.64 5.55 4.29
CA VAL A 76 -12.82 4.35 4.30
C VAL A 76 -11.83 4.45 5.46
N VAL A 77 -11.71 3.38 6.23
CA VAL A 77 -10.72 3.23 7.30
C VAL A 77 -9.68 2.22 6.84
N LEU A 78 -8.47 2.70 6.58
CA LEU A 78 -7.29 1.85 6.42
C LEU A 78 -6.64 1.71 7.78
N PHE A 79 -6.64 0.51 8.35
CA PHE A 79 -5.93 0.26 9.59
C PHE A 79 -4.72 -0.63 9.34
N VAL A 80 -3.64 -0.31 10.06
CA VAL A 80 -2.38 -1.04 10.00
C VAL A 80 -1.97 -1.43 11.41
N LYS A 81 -1.50 -2.67 11.56
CA LYS A 81 -1.00 -3.22 12.82
C LYS A 81 0.48 -3.51 12.68
N GLU A 82 1.23 -3.20 13.73
CA GLU A 82 2.65 -3.47 13.83
C GLU A 82 2.98 -4.96 13.63
N LEU A 83 4.09 -5.21 12.92
CA LEU A 83 4.69 -6.51 12.78
C LEU A 83 5.40 -6.87 14.09
N LEU A 84 4.93 -7.92 14.72
CA LEU A 84 5.52 -8.49 15.93
C LEU A 84 6.32 -9.74 15.61
N THR A 85 7.33 -10.03 16.44
CA THR A 85 8.06 -11.30 16.43
C THR A 85 7.34 -12.34 17.30
N GLU A 86 7.77 -13.60 17.23
CA GLU A 86 7.17 -14.69 18.01
C GLU A 86 7.35 -14.51 19.54
N GLU A 87 8.30 -13.68 19.96
CA GLU A 87 8.60 -13.41 21.37
C GLU A 87 7.79 -12.23 21.93
N ASP A 88 7.16 -11.44 21.06
CA ASP A 88 6.40 -10.25 21.45
C ASP A 88 4.97 -10.61 21.88
N ASP A 89 4.41 -9.83 22.81
CA ASP A 89 3.02 -9.95 23.21
C ASP A 89 2.08 -9.36 22.13
N PRO A 90 1.16 -10.15 21.54
CA PRO A 90 0.21 -9.68 20.53
C PRO A 90 -0.63 -8.46 20.94
N GLU A 91 -0.84 -8.24 22.25
CA GLU A 91 -1.58 -7.11 22.79
C GLU A 91 -0.78 -5.79 22.76
N THR A 92 0.54 -5.86 22.62
CA THR A 92 1.41 -4.68 22.60
C THR A 92 1.57 -4.05 21.22
N ALA A 93 1.06 -4.69 20.16
CA ALA A 93 1.21 -4.21 18.79
C ALA A 93 0.59 -2.82 18.61
N ALA A 94 1.37 -1.86 18.11
CA ALA A 94 0.83 -0.56 17.74
C ALA A 94 -0.20 -0.69 16.60
N VAL A 95 -1.27 0.11 16.67
CA VAL A 95 -2.31 0.18 15.64
C VAL A 95 -2.53 1.62 15.22
N VAL A 96 -2.49 1.87 13.92
CA VAL A 96 -2.83 3.17 13.32
C VAL A 96 -4.05 3.00 12.43
N ARG A 97 -4.98 3.96 12.50
CA ARG A 97 -6.17 4.04 11.64
C ARG A 97 -6.13 5.34 10.84
N PHE A 98 -6.07 5.21 9.52
CA PHE A 98 -6.19 6.30 8.58
C PHE A 98 -7.64 6.37 8.10
N TRP A 99 -8.27 7.51 8.32
CA TRP A 99 -9.62 7.80 7.83
C TRP A 99 -9.50 8.63 6.57
N ALA A 100 -10.09 8.15 5.48
CA ALA A 100 -9.95 8.75 4.16
C ALA A 100 -11.30 8.70 3.43
N SER A 101 -11.53 9.64 2.52
CA SER A 101 -12.65 9.52 1.58
C SER A 101 -12.45 8.33 0.64
N ARG A 102 -13.52 7.82 0.03
CA ARG A 102 -13.43 6.79 -1.00
C ARG A 102 -12.52 7.20 -2.16
N ALA A 103 -12.54 8.48 -2.54
CA ALA A 103 -11.66 9.02 -3.58
C ALA A 103 -10.19 8.96 -3.16
N GLN A 104 -9.85 9.36 -1.93
CA GLN A 104 -8.48 9.28 -1.41
C GLN A 104 -7.98 7.83 -1.34
N ALA A 105 -8.83 6.88 -0.93
CA ALA A 105 -8.50 5.46 -0.93
C ALA A 105 -8.20 4.98 -2.36
N ARG A 106 -9.04 5.34 -3.34
CA ARG A 106 -8.83 4.98 -4.75
C ARG A 106 -7.56 5.61 -5.33
N MET A 107 -7.26 6.86 -5.00
CA MET A 107 -6.01 7.52 -5.37
C MET A 107 -4.79 6.78 -4.82
N LEU A 108 -4.82 6.38 -3.54
CA LEU A 108 -3.78 5.57 -2.90
C LEU A 108 -3.58 4.23 -3.64
N ALA A 109 -4.66 3.55 -3.98
CA ALA A 109 -4.61 2.27 -4.69
C ALA A 109 -3.95 2.42 -6.07
N ARG A 110 -4.42 3.36 -6.88
CA ARG A 110 -3.90 3.60 -8.23
C ARG A 110 -2.43 4.04 -8.21
N TRP A 111 -2.08 4.95 -7.30
CA TRP A 111 -0.68 5.33 -7.12
C TRP A 111 0.18 4.16 -6.63
N GLY A 112 -0.36 3.32 -5.75
CA GLY A 112 0.31 2.10 -5.28
C GLY A 112 0.67 1.14 -6.42
N VAL A 113 -0.21 0.98 -7.40
CA VAL A 113 0.07 0.18 -8.61
C VAL A 113 1.28 0.75 -9.37
N GLU A 114 1.31 2.06 -9.59
CA GLU A 114 2.44 2.73 -10.26
C GLU A 114 3.76 2.56 -9.49
N VAL A 115 3.74 2.78 -8.17
CA VAL A 115 4.92 2.62 -7.31
C VAL A 115 5.45 1.19 -7.34
N VAL A 116 4.56 0.19 -7.30
CA VAL A 116 4.93 -1.24 -7.40
C VAL A 116 5.55 -1.55 -8.76
N ALA A 117 4.98 -1.01 -9.85
CA ALA A 117 5.46 -1.20 -11.22
C ALA A 117 6.82 -0.55 -11.48
N ARG A 118 7.14 0.56 -10.79
CA ARG A 118 8.44 1.24 -10.84
C ARG A 118 9.56 0.49 -10.11
N GLY A 119 9.27 -0.62 -9.43
CA GLY A 119 10.30 -1.46 -8.83
C GLY A 119 11.17 -2.15 -9.87
N ARG A 120 12.34 -2.67 -9.43
CA ARG A 120 13.27 -3.40 -10.31
C ARG A 120 12.56 -4.52 -11.09
N PRO A 121 12.79 -4.65 -12.41
CA PRO A 121 12.23 -5.73 -13.21
C PRO A 121 12.75 -7.08 -12.69
N VAL A 122 11.98 -8.14 -12.88
CA VAL A 122 12.35 -9.49 -12.45
C VAL A 122 12.82 -10.29 -13.66
N CYS A 123 13.92 -11.02 -13.52
CA CYS A 123 14.43 -11.88 -14.59
C CYS A 123 13.41 -12.98 -14.93
N PRO A 124 12.95 -13.10 -16.19
CA PRO A 124 11.97 -14.11 -16.57
C PRO A 124 12.53 -15.54 -16.49
N GLN A 125 13.85 -15.72 -16.42
CA GLN A 125 14.46 -17.05 -16.31
C GLN A 125 14.67 -17.48 -14.86
N CYS A 126 15.32 -16.67 -14.02
CA CYS A 126 15.68 -17.05 -12.64
C CYS A 126 14.75 -16.50 -11.57
N GLY A 127 13.87 -15.55 -11.89
CA GLY A 127 12.95 -14.92 -10.93
C GLY A 127 13.61 -13.93 -9.96
N GLN A 128 14.88 -13.56 -10.18
CA GLN A 128 15.60 -12.58 -9.34
C GLN A 128 15.40 -11.15 -9.86
N PRO A 129 15.42 -10.12 -8.99
CA PRO A 129 15.43 -8.72 -9.42
C PRO A 129 16.65 -8.43 -10.31
N GLU A 130 16.44 -7.70 -11.41
CA GLU A 130 17.51 -7.22 -12.27
C GLU A 130 17.90 -5.79 -11.87
N GLU A 131 19.20 -5.56 -11.70
CA GLU A 131 19.73 -4.20 -11.61
C GLU A 131 19.71 -3.53 -12.99
N PRO A 132 19.68 -2.19 -13.08
CA PRO A 132 19.73 -1.46 -14.35
C PRO A 132 20.94 -1.83 -15.24
N GLU A 133 22.07 -2.16 -14.63
CA GLU A 133 23.30 -2.58 -15.30
C GLU A 133 23.27 -4.06 -15.76
N GLY A 134 22.17 -4.76 -15.47
CA GLY A 134 21.99 -6.20 -15.66
C GLY A 134 22.25 -6.99 -14.38
N HIS A 135 21.86 -8.26 -14.38
CA HIS A 135 22.18 -9.19 -13.29
C HIS A 135 22.83 -10.46 -13.82
N PHE A 136 23.62 -11.12 -12.98
CA PHE A 136 24.12 -12.45 -13.27
C PHE A 136 22.96 -13.46 -13.20
N CYS A 137 22.57 -14.02 -14.35
CA CYS A 137 21.53 -15.05 -14.42
C CYS A 137 22.18 -16.44 -14.53
N PRO A 138 22.12 -17.29 -13.49
CA PRO A 138 22.66 -18.65 -13.57
C PRO A 138 22.06 -19.48 -14.71
N LYS A 139 20.79 -19.20 -15.07
CA LYS A 139 20.08 -19.92 -16.15
C LYS A 139 20.44 -19.43 -17.57
N LYS A 140 21.06 -18.26 -17.74
CA LYS A 140 21.59 -17.81 -19.05
C LYS A 140 22.94 -18.44 -19.40
N ASN A 141 23.71 -18.87 -18.41
CA ASN A 141 25.08 -19.39 -18.61
C ASN A 141 25.15 -20.89 -18.96
N GLY A 142 24.08 -21.44 -19.55
CA GLY A 142 23.99 -22.85 -19.95
C GLY A 142 24.82 -23.27 -21.16
N HIS A 143 25.70 -22.42 -21.70
CA HIS A 143 26.64 -22.80 -22.76
C HIS A 143 28.07 -22.78 -22.23
N LYS A 144 28.53 -23.94 -21.74
CA LYS A 144 29.95 -24.32 -21.73
C LYS A 144 30.05 -25.70 -22.37
N HIS A 145 30.67 -25.72 -23.56
CA HIS A 145 31.30 -26.81 -24.32
C HIS A 145 30.76 -28.25 -24.15
#